data_AF-A0AA36IRH2-F1
#
_entry.id   AF-A0AA36IRH2-F1
#
_cell.length_a   1.000
_cell.length_b   1.000
_cell.length_c   1.000
_cell.angle_alpha   90.00
_cell.angle_beta   90.00
_cell.angle_gamma   90.00
#
_symmetry.space_group_name_H-M   'P 1'
#
loop_
_entity.id
_entity.type
_entity.pdbx_description
1 polymer ?
#
loop_
_entity_poly.entity_id
_entity_poly.type
_entity_poly.pdbx_seq_one_letter_code
_entity_poly.pdbx_strand_id
1 'polypeptide(L)'
;MADLVREQDPGERGTVQKNVLGRQQEPEKARLNSAERRHGLTWTELHAYKDRMTFPVLPTMMAVDELPKDICLCDNVFRSLDRCIDKGIESENPATPYSRMQICKPHWIRFIKCVKRRDELVMRGVKRWERSYYSSLDQPSQKEYLEDIDTKMRYFMYAASHSKDGEKKKRLEMNAQHCAIRHSNLLKPETEAPSALV
;
A
#
# COMPACT_ATOMS: atom_id res chain seq x y z
N MET A 1 37.32 70.89 31.55
CA MET A 1 36.61 70.89 30.26
C MET A 1 36.12 69.46 30.00
N ALA A 2 34.79 69.32 29.99
CA ALA A 2 33.93 68.30 29.40
C ALA A 2 34.44 66.84 29.21
N ASP A 3 33.81 65.96 29.99
CA ASP A 3 33.13 64.70 29.63
C ASP A 3 33.48 63.95 28.33
N LEU A 4 33.72 62.63 28.46
CA LEU A 4 32.77 61.57 28.00
C LEU A 4 33.28 60.15 28.35
N VAL A 5 32.78 59.62 29.48
CA VAL A 5 32.12 58.31 29.70
C VAL A 5 32.28 57.24 28.58
N ARG A 6 32.73 56.00 28.89
CA ARG A 6 31.86 54.83 29.21
C ARG A 6 32.57 53.45 29.28
N GLU A 7 32.47 52.83 30.46
CA GLU A 7 32.18 51.43 30.88
C GLU A 7 32.77 50.15 30.23
N GLN A 8 33.07 49.24 31.17
CA GLN A 8 33.24 47.77 31.20
C GLN A 8 32.18 46.98 30.38
N ASP A 9 32.24 45.68 30.05
CA ASP A 9 32.72 44.45 30.72
C ASP A 9 32.63 43.24 29.71
N PRO A 10 33.01 41.99 30.07
CA PRO A 10 33.15 40.83 29.20
C PRO A 10 31.84 40.04 29.03
N GLY A 11 31.84 39.06 28.13
CA GLY A 11 30.73 38.10 28.06
C GLY A 11 30.92 37.07 26.97
N GLU A 12 31.41 35.89 27.38
CA GLU A 12 31.22 34.64 26.66
C GLU A 12 29.76 34.50 26.20
N ARG A 13 29.53 34.34 24.90
CA ARG A 13 28.34 33.67 24.39
C ARG A 13 28.75 32.83 23.19
N GLY A 14 28.87 31.53 23.45
CA GLY A 14 28.84 30.52 22.39
C GLY A 14 27.62 30.78 21.50
N THR A 15 27.88 31.04 20.23
CA THR A 15 26.86 31.04 19.19
C THR A 15 26.39 29.60 19.00
N VAL A 16 25.35 29.24 19.74
CA VAL A 16 24.52 28.07 19.47
C VAL A 16 24.02 28.21 18.03
N GLN A 17 24.53 27.38 17.13
CA GLN A 17 23.98 27.16 15.79
C GLN A 17 22.54 26.64 15.93
N LYS A 18 21.57 27.56 16.06
CA LYS A 18 20.14 27.24 16.06
C LYS A 18 19.66 27.03 14.63
N ASN A 19 19.43 25.77 14.29
CA ASN A 19 18.35 25.29 13.43
C ASN A 19 18.22 25.89 12.01
N VAL A 20 19.09 25.45 11.10
CA VAL A 20 18.89 25.56 9.63
C VAL A 20 18.39 24.21 9.07
N LEU A 21 17.39 23.60 9.71
CA LEU A 21 16.78 22.34 9.24
C LEU A 21 15.40 22.52 8.61
N GLY A 22 14.73 23.66 8.84
CA GLY A 22 13.35 23.89 8.37
C GLY A 22 13.23 24.50 6.97
N ARG A 23 14.12 25.44 6.59
CA ARG A 23 13.98 26.19 5.33
C ARG A 23 14.48 25.45 4.08
N GLN A 24 15.40 24.50 4.21
CA GLN A 24 15.89 23.71 3.08
C GLN A 24 14.93 22.56 2.67
N GLN A 25 13.98 22.18 3.54
CA GLN A 25 13.03 21.11 3.23
C GLN A 25 11.90 21.56 2.29
N GLU A 26 11.53 22.84 2.28
CA GLU A 26 10.50 23.40 1.40
C GLU A 26 10.81 23.19 -0.10
N PRO A 27 12.01 23.53 -0.63
CA PRO A 27 12.34 23.30 -2.03
C PRO A 27 12.46 21.80 -2.35
N GLU A 28 12.92 20.96 -1.42
CA GLU A 28 13.01 19.51 -1.64
C GLU A 28 11.63 18.86 -1.73
N LYS A 29 10.72 19.18 -0.81
CA LYS A 29 9.32 18.71 -0.83
C LYS A 29 8.60 19.18 -2.10
N ALA A 30 8.82 20.42 -2.52
CA ALA A 30 8.25 20.93 -3.77
C ALA A 30 8.80 20.19 -5.01
N ARG A 31 10.11 19.89 -5.04
CA ARG A 31 10.74 19.10 -6.11
C ARG A 31 10.19 17.68 -6.17
N LEU A 32 10.05 17.01 -5.02
CA LEU A 32 9.44 15.69 -4.92
C LEU A 32 8.00 15.73 -5.42
N ASN A 33 7.16 16.63 -4.90
CA ASN A 33 5.76 16.77 -5.31
C ASN A 33 5.62 17.01 -6.82
N SER A 34 6.52 17.80 -7.42
CA SER A 34 6.53 18.03 -8.87
C SER A 34 6.87 16.75 -9.64
N ALA A 35 7.87 15.99 -9.18
CA ALA A 35 8.26 14.71 -9.78
C ALA A 35 7.12 13.69 -9.67
N GLU A 36 6.47 13.56 -8.51
CA GLU A 36 5.34 12.65 -8.30
C GLU A 36 4.17 12.97 -9.23
N ARG A 37 3.79 14.25 -9.38
CA ARG A 37 2.74 14.66 -10.32
C ARG A 37 3.12 14.36 -11.77
N ARG A 38 4.36 14.63 -12.16
CA ARG A 38 4.84 14.39 -13.53
C ARG A 38 4.86 12.90 -13.87
N HIS A 39 5.23 12.05 -12.92
CA HIS A 39 5.41 10.63 -13.16
C HIS A 39 4.17 9.80 -12.80
N GLY A 40 3.21 10.33 -12.05
CA GLY A 40 1.96 9.65 -11.70
C GLY A 40 2.17 8.47 -10.74
N LEU A 41 3.17 8.58 -9.88
CA LEU A 41 3.64 7.58 -8.91
C LEU A 41 4.26 8.34 -7.75
N THR A 42 4.00 7.94 -6.51
CA THR A 42 4.70 8.54 -5.37
C THR A 42 6.06 7.88 -5.14
N TRP A 43 7.00 8.62 -4.56
CA TRP A 43 8.30 8.06 -4.21
C TRP A 43 8.17 6.94 -3.17
N THR A 44 7.24 7.10 -2.24
CA THR A 44 6.91 6.10 -1.22
C THR A 44 6.36 4.81 -1.83
N GLU A 45 5.44 4.91 -2.79
CA GLU A 45 4.89 3.75 -3.50
C GLU A 45 5.98 2.95 -4.23
N LEU A 46 6.90 3.65 -4.90
CA LEU A 46 8.00 3.01 -5.61
C LEU A 46 8.89 2.19 -4.67
N HIS A 47 9.15 2.68 -3.45
CA HIS A 47 10.01 1.99 -2.48
C HIS A 47 9.26 0.97 -1.63
N ALA A 48 7.93 1.07 -1.53
CA ALA A 48 7.07 0.07 -0.91
C ALA A 48 6.63 -1.05 -1.89
N TYR A 49 7.25 -1.16 -3.08
CA TYR A 49 6.90 -2.16 -4.08
C TYR A 49 6.96 -3.60 -3.56
N LYS A 50 7.86 -3.91 -2.62
CA LYS A 50 7.99 -5.25 -2.01
C LYS A 50 6.72 -5.62 -1.24
N ASP A 51 6.10 -4.67 -0.56
CA ASP A 51 4.86 -4.91 0.19
C ASP A 51 3.70 -5.33 -0.72
N ARG A 52 3.70 -4.89 -2.00
CA ARG A 52 2.68 -5.24 -3.00
C ARG A 52 2.77 -6.70 -3.45
N MET A 53 3.86 -7.41 -3.14
CA MET A 53 3.95 -8.86 -3.38
C MET A 53 3.12 -9.67 -2.37
N THR A 54 2.74 -9.09 -1.24
CA THR A 54 1.86 -9.74 -0.26
C THR A 54 0.51 -10.05 -0.91
N PHE A 55 0.01 -11.27 -0.72
CA PHE A 55 -1.29 -11.68 -1.24
C PHE A 55 -2.44 -11.05 -0.43
N PRO A 56 -3.65 -10.94 -1.02
CA PRO A 56 -4.85 -10.64 -0.26
C PRO A 56 -5.06 -11.65 0.88
N VAL A 57 -5.67 -11.19 1.98
CA VAL A 57 -5.96 -12.04 3.13
C VAL A 57 -7.04 -13.07 2.75
N LEU A 58 -6.69 -14.34 2.82
CA LEU A 58 -7.59 -15.45 2.53
C LEU A 58 -8.52 -15.74 3.73
N PRO A 59 -9.70 -16.34 3.50
CA PRO A 59 -10.51 -16.91 4.57
C PRO A 59 -9.72 -17.97 5.35
N THR A 60 -9.89 -18.03 6.67
CA THR A 60 -9.12 -18.94 7.55
C THR A 60 -9.32 -20.41 7.21
N MET A 61 -10.52 -20.76 6.74
CA MET A 61 -10.90 -22.15 6.41
C MET A 61 -10.61 -22.52 4.95
N MET A 62 -10.15 -21.56 4.13
CA MET A 62 -9.82 -21.81 2.72
C MET A 62 -8.39 -22.33 2.62
N ALA A 63 -8.23 -23.55 2.10
CA ALA A 63 -6.93 -24.10 1.80
C ALA A 63 -6.33 -23.44 0.53
N VAL A 64 -4.99 -23.44 0.42
CA VAL A 64 -4.28 -22.71 -0.65
C VAL A 64 -4.49 -23.36 -2.03
N ASP A 65 -4.74 -24.66 -2.06
CA ASP A 65 -5.01 -25.47 -3.25
C ASP A 65 -6.36 -25.16 -3.91
N GLU A 66 -7.29 -24.52 -3.18
CA GLU A 66 -8.56 -24.00 -3.71
C GLU A 66 -8.38 -22.74 -4.58
N LEU A 67 -7.19 -22.14 -4.57
CA LEU A 67 -6.89 -21.00 -5.42
C LEU A 67 -6.73 -21.43 -6.90
N PRO A 68 -7.12 -20.56 -7.85
CA PRO A 68 -6.94 -20.85 -9.27
C PRO A 68 -5.48 -21.22 -9.61
N LYS A 69 -5.28 -22.36 -10.29
CA LYS A 69 -3.95 -22.87 -10.67
C LYS A 69 -3.22 -21.97 -11.69
N ASP A 70 -3.95 -21.09 -12.35
CA ASP A 70 -3.47 -20.15 -13.37
C ASP A 70 -3.12 -18.76 -12.80
N ILE A 71 -3.00 -18.61 -11.47
CA ILE A 71 -2.57 -17.35 -10.87
C ILE A 71 -1.13 -17.02 -11.33
N CYS A 72 -0.99 -15.89 -12.02
CA CYS A 72 0.31 -15.32 -12.33
C CYS A 72 0.96 -14.77 -11.04
N LEU A 73 2.08 -15.36 -10.62
CA LEU A 73 2.80 -14.98 -9.39
C LEU A 73 3.60 -13.67 -9.51
N CYS A 74 3.61 -13.05 -10.70
CA CYS A 74 4.30 -11.77 -10.97
C CYS A 74 5.82 -11.77 -10.74
N ASP A 75 6.46 -12.90 -10.43
CA ASP A 75 7.88 -13.01 -10.06
C ASP A 75 8.84 -12.35 -11.07
N ASN A 76 8.66 -12.63 -12.36
CA ASN A 76 9.52 -12.07 -13.40
C ASN A 76 9.38 -10.54 -13.52
N VAL A 77 8.15 -10.04 -13.34
CA VAL A 77 7.86 -8.62 -13.41
C VAL A 77 8.39 -7.91 -12.16
N PHE A 78 8.22 -8.54 -10.99
CA PHE A 78 8.80 -8.12 -9.72
C PHE A 78 10.32 -8.02 -9.81
N ARG A 79 11.02 -9.10 -10.22
CA ARG A 79 12.48 -9.13 -10.38
C ARG A 79 12.99 -8.06 -11.35
N SER A 80 12.20 -7.74 -12.38
CA SER A 80 12.55 -6.67 -13.32
C SER A 80 12.48 -5.29 -12.69
N LEU A 81 11.48 -5.03 -11.85
CA LEU A 81 11.35 -3.79 -11.08
C LEU A 81 12.43 -3.70 -9.99
N ASP A 82 12.64 -4.78 -9.25
CA ASP A 82 13.63 -4.92 -8.18
C ASP A 82 15.02 -4.55 -8.67
N ARG A 83 15.48 -5.17 -9.77
CA ARG A 83 16.76 -4.83 -10.41
C ARG A 83 16.85 -3.39 -10.90
N CYS A 84 15.74 -2.79 -11.35
CA CYS A 84 15.74 -1.40 -11.76
C CYS A 84 15.94 -0.48 -10.55
N ILE A 85 15.24 -0.79 -9.45
CA ILE A 85 15.32 0.01 -8.22
C ILE A 85 16.71 -0.11 -7.63
N ASP A 86 17.27 -1.31 -7.49
CA ASP A 86 18.61 -1.54 -6.94
C ASP A 86 19.68 -0.79 -7.74
N LYS A 87 19.71 -0.97 -9.07
CA LYS A 87 20.64 -0.23 -9.95
C LYS A 87 20.42 1.27 -9.87
N GLY A 88 19.17 1.71 -9.79
CA GLY A 88 18.82 3.12 -9.69
C GLY A 88 19.16 3.74 -8.33
N ILE A 89 19.38 2.95 -7.28
CA ILE A 89 19.93 3.39 -5.99
C ILE A 89 21.45 3.51 -6.11
N GLU A 90 22.12 2.53 -6.71
CA GLU A 90 23.57 2.54 -6.92
C GLU A 90 24.04 3.70 -7.80
N SER A 91 23.26 4.05 -8.84
CA SER A 91 23.61 5.11 -9.80
C SER A 91 22.98 6.47 -9.48
N GLU A 92 22.49 6.69 -8.26
CA GLU A 92 21.76 7.92 -7.91
C GLU A 92 22.71 9.13 -7.85
N ASN A 93 22.40 10.17 -8.63
CA ASN A 93 23.19 11.40 -8.70
C ASN A 93 22.46 12.54 -7.95
N PRO A 94 23.12 13.24 -7.00
CA PRO A 94 22.54 14.39 -6.29
C PRO A 94 22.04 15.54 -7.20
N ALA A 95 22.59 15.67 -8.41
CA ALA A 95 22.14 16.67 -9.39
C ALA A 95 20.74 16.36 -9.94
N THR A 96 20.37 15.07 -10.01
CA THR A 96 19.10 14.58 -10.54
C THR A 96 18.40 13.69 -9.52
N PRO A 97 18.00 14.26 -8.35
CA PRO A 97 17.25 13.51 -7.36
C PRO A 97 15.94 13.05 -8.00
N TYR A 98 15.51 11.82 -7.71
CA TYR A 98 14.28 11.21 -8.23
C TYR A 98 14.30 10.73 -9.69
N SER A 99 15.44 10.78 -10.40
CA SER A 99 15.55 10.21 -11.76
C SER A 99 15.12 8.74 -11.84
N ARG A 100 15.31 7.98 -10.76
CA ARG A 100 14.84 6.59 -10.61
C ARG A 100 13.32 6.44 -10.83
N MET A 101 12.51 7.44 -10.46
CA MET A 101 11.07 7.40 -10.72
C MET A 101 10.76 7.32 -12.21
N GLN A 102 11.48 8.11 -13.02
CA GLN A 102 11.32 8.11 -14.46
C GLN A 102 11.83 6.80 -15.07
N ILE A 103 13.03 6.37 -14.66
CA ILE A 103 13.70 5.17 -15.21
C ILE A 103 12.91 3.91 -14.89
N CYS A 104 12.43 3.74 -13.65
CA CYS A 104 11.73 2.55 -13.22
C CYS A 104 10.21 2.57 -13.47
N LYS A 105 9.64 3.68 -13.93
CA LYS A 105 8.19 3.79 -14.23
C LYS A 105 7.67 2.70 -15.17
N PRO A 106 8.32 2.33 -16.29
CA PRO A 106 7.82 1.26 -17.16
C PRO A 106 7.75 -0.10 -16.44
N HIS A 107 8.73 -0.40 -15.59
CA HIS A 107 8.76 -1.62 -14.78
C HIS A 107 7.67 -1.59 -13.70
N TRP A 108 7.50 -0.44 -13.05
CA TRP A 108 6.44 -0.22 -12.06
C TRP A 108 5.04 -0.44 -12.64
N ILE A 109 4.75 0.14 -13.82
CA ILE A 109 3.44 0.00 -14.46
C ILE A 109 3.13 -1.47 -14.77
N ARG A 110 4.11 -2.22 -15.29
CA ARG A 110 3.95 -3.66 -15.55
C ARG A 110 3.70 -4.42 -14.25
N PHE A 111 4.46 -4.11 -13.21
CA PHE A 111 4.35 -4.75 -11.90
C PHE A 111 2.97 -4.54 -11.28
N ILE A 112 2.49 -3.29 -11.19
CA ILE A 112 1.18 -2.98 -10.63
C ILE A 112 0.04 -3.62 -11.44
N LYS A 113 0.13 -3.62 -12.77
CA LYS A 113 -0.86 -4.32 -13.61
C LYS A 113 -0.90 -5.82 -13.31
N CYS A 114 0.27 -6.44 -13.10
CA CYS A 114 0.35 -7.86 -12.75
C CYS A 114 -0.27 -8.12 -11.38
N VAL A 115 0.14 -7.38 -10.35
CA VAL A 115 -0.38 -7.52 -8.98
C VAL A 115 -1.89 -7.33 -8.94
N LYS A 116 -2.42 -6.29 -9.61
CA LYS A 116 -3.86 -6.06 -9.70
C LYS A 116 -4.60 -7.26 -10.30
N ARG A 117 -4.11 -7.79 -11.44
CA ARG A 117 -4.72 -8.97 -12.08
C ARG A 117 -4.64 -10.20 -11.18
N ARG A 118 -3.51 -10.44 -10.53
CA ARG A 118 -3.30 -11.53 -9.58
C ARG A 118 -4.32 -11.47 -8.44
N ASP A 119 -4.44 -10.31 -7.81
CA ASP A 119 -5.33 -10.11 -6.65
C ASP A 119 -6.81 -10.23 -7.06
N GLU A 120 -7.19 -9.75 -8.25
CA GLU A 120 -8.54 -9.95 -8.81
C GLU A 120 -8.86 -11.44 -9.03
N LEU A 121 -7.91 -12.25 -9.50
CA LEU A 121 -8.08 -13.69 -9.67
C LEU A 121 -8.20 -14.41 -8.34
N VAL A 122 -7.34 -14.06 -7.36
CA VAL A 122 -7.41 -14.59 -5.99
C VAL A 122 -8.78 -14.30 -5.38
N MET A 123 -9.22 -13.03 -5.41
CA MET A 123 -10.50 -12.63 -4.84
C MET A 123 -11.70 -13.27 -5.56
N ARG A 124 -11.59 -13.57 -6.86
CA ARG A 124 -12.61 -14.33 -7.58
C ARG A 124 -12.68 -15.78 -7.11
N GLY A 125 -11.52 -16.41 -6.89
CA GLY A 125 -11.42 -17.75 -6.31
C GLY A 125 -12.05 -17.81 -4.92
N VAL A 126 -11.66 -16.88 -4.04
CA VAL A 126 -12.21 -16.73 -2.69
C VAL A 126 -13.74 -16.61 -2.72
N LYS A 127 -14.30 -15.71 -3.54
CA LYS A 127 -15.77 -15.55 -3.62
C LYS A 127 -16.51 -16.80 -4.05
N ARG A 128 -15.91 -17.60 -4.94
CA ARG A 128 -16.52 -18.85 -5.43
C ARG A 128 -16.50 -19.91 -4.33
N TRP A 129 -15.33 -20.11 -3.74
CA TRP A 129 -15.15 -21.05 -2.63
C TRP A 129 -16.05 -20.69 -1.45
N GLU A 130 -16.05 -19.42 -1.03
CA GLU A 130 -16.84 -18.94 0.11
C GLU A 130 -18.33 -19.17 -0.08
N ARG A 131 -18.87 -19.01 -1.30
CA ARG A 131 -20.29 -19.30 -1.55
C ARG A 131 -20.63 -20.75 -1.30
N SER A 132 -19.82 -21.67 -1.82
CA SER A 132 -20.04 -23.11 -1.64
C SER A 132 -19.83 -23.55 -0.19
N TYR A 133 -18.82 -22.99 0.48
CA TYR A 133 -18.56 -23.26 1.89
C TYR A 133 -19.71 -22.74 2.75
N TYR A 134 -20.09 -21.48 2.58
CA TYR A 134 -21.14 -20.83 3.36
C TYR A 134 -22.51 -21.50 3.18
N SER A 135 -22.88 -21.91 1.96
CA SER A 135 -24.15 -22.60 1.72
C SER A 135 -24.21 -24.00 2.33
N SER A 136 -23.05 -24.63 2.58
CA SER A 136 -22.96 -25.94 3.25
C SER A 136 -23.10 -25.86 4.79
N LEU A 137 -22.98 -24.66 5.37
CA LEU A 137 -23.07 -24.44 6.81
C LEU A 137 -24.53 -24.38 7.29
N ASP A 138 -24.76 -24.78 8.53
CA ASP A 138 -26.01 -24.55 9.26
C ASP A 138 -26.21 -23.06 9.60
N GLN A 139 -27.43 -22.65 9.92
CA GLN A 139 -27.77 -21.24 10.19
C GLN A 139 -26.94 -20.60 11.32
N PRO A 140 -26.74 -21.25 12.49
CA PRO A 140 -25.82 -20.75 13.51
C PRO A 140 -24.40 -20.52 12.97
N SER A 141 -23.81 -21.50 12.29
CA SER A 141 -22.46 -21.40 11.72
C SER A 141 -22.35 -20.33 10.63
N GLN A 142 -23.40 -20.15 9.82
CA GLN A 142 -23.48 -19.07 8.83
C GLN A 142 -23.40 -17.69 9.50
N LYS A 143 -24.17 -17.50 10.59
CA LYS A 143 -24.15 -16.25 11.35
C LYS A 143 -22.76 -15.98 11.94
N GLU A 144 -22.15 -16.99 12.56
CA GLU A 144 -20.78 -16.88 13.10
C GLU A 144 -19.76 -16.51 12.02
N TYR A 145 -19.87 -17.12 10.83
CA TYR A 145 -18.97 -16.83 9.72
C TYR A 145 -19.09 -15.38 9.22
N LEU A 146 -20.31 -14.84 9.14
CA LEU A 146 -20.51 -13.42 8.79
C LEU A 146 -19.97 -12.48 9.88
N GLU A 147 -20.18 -12.82 11.15
CA GLU A 147 -19.65 -12.06 12.29
C GLU A 147 -18.11 -12.04 12.32
N ASP A 148 -17.45 -13.14 11.94
CA ASP A 148 -15.99 -13.19 11.77
C ASP A 148 -15.51 -12.26 10.65
N ILE A 149 -16.19 -12.25 9.50
CA ILE A 149 -15.86 -11.33 8.39
C ILE A 149 -16.00 -9.87 8.84
N ASP A 150 -17.10 -9.54 9.53
CA ASP A 150 -17.35 -8.18 10.03
C ASP A 150 -16.32 -7.77 11.10
N THR A 151 -15.97 -8.67 12.02
CA THR A 151 -14.95 -8.45 13.04
C THR A 151 -13.59 -8.17 12.41
N LYS A 152 -13.20 -8.95 11.39
CA LYS A 152 -11.97 -8.72 10.62
C LYS A 152 -12.00 -7.39 9.88
N MET A 153 -13.14 -7.03 9.28
CA MET A 153 -13.32 -5.74 8.62
C MET A 153 -13.09 -4.58 9.61
N ARG A 154 -13.76 -4.62 10.78
CA ARG A 154 -13.60 -3.62 11.84
C ARG A 154 -12.16 -3.53 12.34
N TYR A 155 -11.49 -4.67 12.52
CA TYR A 155 -10.08 -4.72 12.86
C TYR A 155 -9.21 -3.99 11.82
N PHE A 156 -9.39 -4.28 10.53
CA PHE A 156 -8.60 -3.63 9.48
C PHE A 156 -8.85 -2.13 9.41
N MET A 157 -10.10 -1.68 9.56
CA MET A 157 -10.43 -0.25 9.62
C MET A 157 -9.79 0.45 10.83
N TYR A 158 -9.83 -0.19 12.00
CA TYR A 158 -9.16 0.31 13.21
C TYR A 158 -7.64 0.37 13.01
N ALA A 159 -7.03 -0.69 12.51
CA ALA A 159 -5.58 -0.71 12.25
C ALA A 159 -5.17 0.35 11.21
N ALA A 160 -5.99 0.58 10.18
CA ALA A 160 -5.75 1.61 9.17
C ALA A 160 -5.77 3.02 9.77
N SER A 161 -6.75 3.33 10.63
CA SER A 161 -6.87 4.65 11.26
C SER A 161 -5.72 4.97 12.23
N HIS A 162 -5.07 3.94 12.77
CA HIS A 162 -3.94 4.06 13.69
C HIS A 162 -2.57 3.89 13.00
N SER A 163 -2.54 3.63 11.69
CA SER A 163 -1.30 3.47 10.94
C SER A 163 -0.72 4.83 10.53
N LYS A 164 0.52 5.11 10.95
CA LYS A 164 1.28 6.31 10.50
C LYS A 164 1.92 6.13 9.12
N ASP A 165 2.12 4.89 8.69
CA ASP A 165 2.65 4.54 7.39
C ASP A 165 1.50 4.53 6.36
N GLY A 166 1.60 5.39 5.35
CA GLY A 166 0.60 5.57 4.30
C GLY A 166 0.40 4.35 3.41
N GLU A 167 1.45 3.59 3.08
CA GLU A 167 1.31 2.39 2.25
C GLU A 167 0.73 1.24 3.06
N LYS A 168 1.16 1.09 4.32
CA LYS A 168 0.53 0.15 5.27
C LYS A 168 -0.95 0.49 5.47
N LYS A 169 -1.29 1.77 5.59
CA LYS A 169 -2.68 2.24 5.72
C LYS A 169 -3.51 1.86 4.50
N LYS A 170 -3.06 2.19 3.28
CA LYS A 170 -3.74 1.81 2.02
C LYS A 170 -3.99 0.30 1.93
N ARG A 171 -3.01 -0.52 2.34
CA ARG A 171 -3.16 -1.99 2.36
C ARG A 171 -4.23 -2.45 3.34
N LEU A 172 -4.27 -1.88 4.55
CA LEU A 172 -5.30 -2.21 5.55
C LEU A 172 -6.70 -1.79 5.07
N GLU A 173 -6.82 -0.62 4.45
CA GLU A 173 -8.08 -0.16 3.84
C GLU A 173 -8.54 -1.10 2.72
N MET A 174 -7.62 -1.55 1.86
CA MET A 174 -7.91 -2.54 0.82
C MET A 174 -8.38 -3.87 1.42
N ASN A 175 -7.77 -4.35 2.51
CA ASN A 175 -8.21 -5.57 3.20
C ASN A 175 -9.62 -5.42 3.79
N ALA A 176 -9.92 -4.25 4.39
CA ALA A 176 -11.28 -3.95 4.86
C ALA A 176 -12.29 -3.95 3.69
N GLN A 177 -11.93 -3.35 2.55
CA GLN A 177 -12.76 -3.36 1.35
C GLN A 177 -12.99 -4.78 0.83
N HIS A 178 -11.98 -5.65 0.86
CA HIS A 178 -12.14 -7.06 0.50
C HIS A 178 -13.11 -7.78 1.44
N CYS A 179 -13.06 -7.54 2.75
CA CYS A 179 -14.05 -8.07 3.70
C CYS A 179 -15.46 -7.60 3.37
N ALA A 180 -15.67 -6.30 3.10
CA ALA A 180 -16.98 -5.76 2.72
C ALA A 180 -17.52 -6.39 1.42
N ILE A 181 -16.66 -6.58 0.42
CA ILE A 181 -17.00 -7.23 -0.84
C ILE A 181 -17.37 -8.70 -0.63
N ARG A 182 -16.66 -9.41 0.25
CA ARG A 182 -16.95 -10.82 0.58
C ARG A 182 -18.29 -10.95 1.33
N HIS A 183 -18.48 -10.13 2.37
CA HIS A 183 -19.74 -10.08 3.14
C HIS A 183 -20.94 -9.82 2.23
N SER A 184 -20.87 -8.80 1.37
CA SER A 184 -21.95 -8.51 0.41
C SER A 184 -22.15 -9.61 -0.64
N ASN A 185 -21.12 -10.39 -0.98
CA ASN A 185 -21.24 -11.50 -1.94
C ASN A 185 -22.02 -12.69 -1.37
N LEU A 186 -21.97 -12.89 -0.05
CA LEU A 186 -22.67 -13.96 0.67
C LEU A 186 -24.13 -13.63 0.95
N LEU A 187 -24.45 -12.35 1.15
CA LEU A 187 -25.83 -11.89 1.35
C LEU A 187 -26.65 -11.78 0.06
N LYS A 188 -26.03 -11.91 -1.12
CA LYS A 188 -26.75 -11.88 -2.40
C LYS A 188 -27.56 -13.17 -2.55
N PRO A 189 -28.88 -13.10 -2.79
CA PRO A 189 -29.68 -14.28 -3.09
C PRO A 189 -29.15 -15.00 -4.34
N GLU A 190 -29.34 -16.33 -4.41
CA GLU A 190 -28.96 -17.19 -5.55
C GLU A 190 -29.80 -16.95 -6.82
N THR A 191 -30.30 -15.74 -7.04
CA THR A 191 -30.99 -15.37 -8.28
C THR A 191 -29.98 -14.94 -9.32
N GLU A 192 -29.44 -15.93 -10.04
CA GLU A 192 -29.06 -15.96 -11.46
C GLU A 192 -28.14 -17.15 -11.69
N ALA A 193 -28.64 -18.37 -11.43
CA ALA A 193 -28.19 -19.49 -12.25
C ALA A 193 -28.71 -19.19 -13.67
N PRO A 194 -27.87 -19.12 -14.72
CA PRO A 194 -28.38 -19.18 -16.07
C PRO A 194 -29.15 -20.50 -16.17
N SER A 195 -30.47 -20.38 -16.31
CA SER A 195 -31.33 -21.47 -16.72
C SER A 195 -30.63 -22.14 -17.90
N ALA A 196 -30.20 -23.38 -17.70
CA ALA A 196 -29.82 -24.25 -18.79
C ALA A 196 -31.09 -24.48 -19.62
N LEU A 197 -31.31 -23.58 -20.59
CA LEU A 197 -32.33 -23.70 -21.60
C LEU A 197 -31.80 -24.62 -22.70
N VAL A 198 -32.45 -25.80 -22.73
CA VAL A 198 -32.71 -26.70 -23.86
C VAL A 198 -31.51 -27.40 -24.51
#